data_AF-K7LL37-F1
#
_entry.id   AF-K7LL37-F1
#
_cell.length_a   1.000
_cell.length_b   1.000
_cell.length_c   1.000
_cell.angle_alpha   90.00
_cell.angle_beta   90.00
_cell.angle_gamma   90.00
#
_symmetry.space_group_name_H-M   'P 1'
#
loop_
_entity.id
_entity.type
_entity.pdbx_description
1 polymer ?
#
loop_
_entity_poly.entity_id
_entity_poly.type
_entity_poly.pdbx_seq_one_letter_code
_entity_poly.pdbx_strand_id
1 'polypeptide(L)' 'MYPYCPPHITKPKECKKLFLVHLSEREYFAVPKNLKLLAVPLFELYDNVQRYGPVISTIPQQLSRFQFKMITN' A
#
# COMPACT_ATOMS: atom_id res chain seq x y z
N MET A 1 -2.01 -1.01 -14.91
CA MET A 1 -1.13 -2.00 -14.23
C MET A 1 -2.01 -3.15 -13.78
N TYR A 2 -1.57 -4.39 -13.97
CA TYR A 2 -2.34 -5.59 -13.67
C TYR A 2 -1.70 -6.35 -12.49
N PRO A 3 -2.49 -6.99 -11.61
CA PRO A 3 -1.96 -7.81 -10.51
C PRO A 3 -1.45 -9.19 -10.98
N TYR A 4 -1.27 -9.37 -12.29
CA TYR A 4 -0.77 -10.57 -12.95
C TYR A 4 -0.07 -10.18 -14.26
N CYS A 5 0.71 -11.09 -14.85
CA CYS A 5 1.27 -10.89 -16.19
C CYS A 5 0.20 -11.23 -17.24
N PRO A 6 -0.25 -10.29 -18.10
CA PRO A 6 -1.28 -10.59 -19.09
C PRO A 6 -0.83 -11.67 -20.09
N PRO A 7 -1.78 -12.39 -20.71
CA PRO A 7 -1.46 -13.37 -21.75
C PRO A 7 -0.59 -12.79 -22.87
N HIS A 8 0.34 -13.60 -23.39
CA HIS A 8 1.24 -13.25 -24.49
C HIS A 8 2.25 -12.12 -24.21
N ILE A 9 2.26 -11.53 -23.01
CA ILE A 9 3.32 -10.63 -22.55
C ILE A 9 4.48 -11.46 -21.99
N THR A 10 5.54 -11.65 -22.76
CA THR A 10 6.73 -12.41 -22.32
C THR A 10 7.81 -11.53 -21.66
N LYS A 11 7.77 -10.21 -21.91
CA LYS A 11 8.78 -9.25 -21.42
C LYS A 11 8.09 -8.00 -20.85
N PRO A 12 7.57 -8.05 -19.60
CA PRO A 12 6.97 -6.88 -18.97
C PRO A 12 7.99 -5.74 -18.86
N LYS A 13 7.53 -4.51 -19.09
CA LYS A 13 8.37 -3.32 -19.04
C LYS A 13 8.68 -2.87 -17.62
N GLU A 14 7.82 -3.25 -16.68
CA GLU A 14 7.93 -2.89 -15.28
C GLU A 14 7.30 -4.01 -14.42
N CYS A 15 7.91 -4.33 -13.29
CA CYS A 15 7.36 -5.20 -12.26
C CYS A 15 7.40 -4.46 -10.93
N LYS A 16 6.24 -4.07 -10.41
CA LYS A 16 6.14 -3.43 -9.08
C LYS A 16 5.91 -4.49 -8.02
N LYS A 17 6.71 -4.44 -6.96
CA LYS A 17 6.59 -5.32 -5.78
C LYS A 17 6.23 -4.47 -4.57
N LEU A 18 5.23 -4.94 -3.81
CA LEU A 18 4.77 -4.31 -2.59
C LEU A 18 5.22 -5.17 -1.42
N PHE A 19 5.75 -4.53 -0.37
CA PHE A 19 6.20 -5.19 0.85
C PHE A 19 5.54 -4.51 2.05
N LEU A 20 5.25 -5.29 3.09
CA LEU A 20 4.84 -4.78 4.39
C LEU A 20 6.09 -4.39 5.17
N VAL A 21 6.16 -3.15 5.65
CA VAL A 21 7.26 -2.65 6.48
C VAL A 21 6.78 -2.57 7.93
N HIS A 22 7.45 -3.28 8.83
CA HIS A 22 7.17 -3.19 10.27
C HIS A 22 7.90 -1.99 10.84
N LEU A 23 7.17 -1.12 11.56
CA LEU A 23 7.76 -0.01 12.29
C LEU A 23 8.17 -0.46 13.70
N SER A 24 9.17 0.21 14.27
CA SER A 24 9.51 0.14 15.69
C SER A 24 8.40 0.81 16.53
N GLU A 25 8.45 0.70 17.86
CA GLU A 25 7.49 1.39 18.75
C GLU A 25 7.48 2.92 18.51
N ARG A 26 8.66 3.49 18.22
CA ARG A 26 8.85 4.92 17.98
C ARG A 26 9.89 5.13 16.89
N GLU A 27 9.52 5.86 15.86
CA GLU A 27 10.36 6.14 14.68
C GLU A 27 10.25 7.61 14.29
N TYR A 28 11.31 8.18 13.71
CA TYR A 28 11.31 9.56 13.19
C TYR A 28 11.38 9.55 11.66
N PHE A 29 10.42 10.21 11.01
CA PHE A 29 10.41 10.37 9.55
C PHE A 29 10.81 11.79 9.15
N ALA A 30 11.89 11.92 8.36
CA ALA A 30 12.21 13.17 7.68
C ALA A 30 11.45 13.26 6.35
N VAL A 31 10.46 14.14 6.27
CA VAL A 31 9.62 14.32 5.07
C VAL A 31 10.15 15.49 4.22
N PRO A 32 10.45 15.30 2.93
CA PRO A 32 10.83 16.38 2.03
C PRO A 32 9.78 17.51 1.99
N LYS A 33 10.23 18.78 1.91
CA LYS A 33 9.35 19.97 2.00
C LYS A 33 8.21 20.01 0.97
N ASN A 34 8.37 19.32 -0.16
CA ASN A 34 7.39 19.26 -1.25
C ASN A 34 6.40 18.08 -1.11
N LEU A 35 6.47 17.30 -0.03
CA LEU A 35 5.63 16.14 0.23
C LEU A 35 4.96 16.23 1.60
N LYS A 36 3.89 15.45 1.78
CA LYS A 36 3.19 15.28 3.05
C LYS A 36 3.08 13.79 3.37
N LEU A 37 3.36 13.43 4.62
CA LEU A 37 3.13 12.09 5.13
C LEU A 37 1.74 12.06 5.79
N LEU A 38 0.85 11.20 5.29
CA LEU A 38 -0.54 11.11 5.74
C LEU A 38 -0.83 9.69 6.23
N ALA A 39 -1.45 9.58 7.40
CA ALA A 39 -2.05 8.33 7.85
C ALA A 39 -3.45 8.21 7.25
N VAL A 40 -3.63 7.27 6.32
CA VAL A 40 -4.90 7.06 5.61
C VAL A 40 -5.57 5.80 6.15
N PRO A 41 -6.80 5.88 6.69
CA PRO A 41 -7.50 4.70 7.20
C PRO A 41 -7.92 3.76 6.05
N LEU A 42 -7.98 2.45 6.33
CA LEU A 42 -8.26 1.43 5.30
C LEU A 42 -9.61 1.63 4.59
N PHE A 43 -10.62 2.15 5.28
CA PHE A 43 -11.93 2.40 4.70
C PHE A 43 -11.94 3.54 3.66
N GLU A 44 -10.98 4.47 3.70
CA GLU A 44 -10.86 5.54 2.71
C GLU A 44 -10.20 5.03 1.41
N LEU A 45 -9.37 4.00 1.53
CA LEU A 45 -8.69 3.35 0.41
C LEU A 45 -9.58 2.35 -0.32
N TYR A 46 -10.38 1.57 0.43
CA TYR A 46 -11.14 0.43 -0.10
C TYR A 46 -12.05 0.83 -1.25
N ASP A 47 -11.86 0.18 -2.40
CA ASP A 47 -12.61 0.38 -3.65
C ASP A 47 -12.62 1.83 -4.18
N ASN A 48 -11.70 2.68 -3.70
CA ASN A 48 -11.58 4.06 -4.10
C ASN A 48 -10.52 4.25 -5.21
N VAL A 49 -10.72 3.51 -6.32
CA VAL A 49 -9.80 3.51 -7.46
C VAL A 49 -9.68 4.91 -8.09
N GLN A 50 -10.76 5.71 -8.05
CA GLN A 50 -10.77 7.06 -8.63
C GLN A 50 -9.75 7.99 -7.96
N ARG A 51 -9.61 7.92 -6.63
CA ARG A 51 -8.71 8.79 -5.88
C ARG A 51 -7.32 8.20 -5.68
N TYR A 52 -7.22 6.90 -5.42
CA TYR A 52 -5.97 6.24 -5.02
C TYR A 52 -5.34 5.36 -6.11
N GLY A 53 -6.04 5.14 -7.22
CA GLY A 53 -5.58 4.27 -8.30
C GLY A 53 -5.63 2.77 -7.94
N PRO A 54 -5.42 1.89 -8.93
CA PRO A 54 -5.74 0.46 -8.83
C PRO A 54 -4.82 -0.34 -7.89
N VAL A 55 -3.70 0.23 -7.44
CA VAL A 55 -2.77 -0.44 -6.53
C VAL A 55 -3.14 -0.13 -5.08
N ILE A 56 -3.15 1.16 -4.73
CA ILE A 56 -3.38 1.61 -3.35
C ILE A 56 -4.79 1.27 -2.89
N SER A 57 -5.80 1.34 -3.76
CA SER A 57 -7.19 1.00 -3.42
C SER A 57 -7.42 -0.47 -3.05
N THR A 58 -6.44 -1.35 -3.34
CA THR A 58 -6.49 -2.78 -3.06
C THR A 58 -5.70 -3.19 -1.80
N ILE A 59 -5.00 -2.25 -1.17
CA ILE A 59 -4.23 -2.48 0.06
C ILE A 59 -5.10 -3.09 1.17
N PRO A 60 -6.34 -2.65 1.42
CA PRO A 60 -7.18 -3.26 2.45
C PRO A 60 -7.40 -4.77 2.25
N GLN A 61 -7.64 -5.22 1.01
CA GLN A 61 -7.79 -6.64 0.67
C GLN A 61 -6.48 -7.40 0.89
N GLN A 62 -5.35 -6.84 0.51
CA GLN A 62 -4.03 -7.46 0.71
C GLN A 62 -3.66 -7.60 2.20
N LEU A 63 -4.08 -6.64 3.02
CA LEU A 63 -3.81 -6.62 4.45
C LEU A 63 -4.79 -7.50 5.26
N SER A 64 -5.95 -7.85 4.71
CA SER A 64 -7.01 -8.61 5.39
C SER A 64 -6.57 -9.99 5.93
N ARG A 65 -5.47 -10.55 5.42
CA ARG A 65 -4.91 -11.83 5.86
C ARG A 65 -4.06 -11.74 7.14
N PHE A 66 -3.75 -10.54 7.63
CA PHE A 66 -2.89 -10.36 8.80
C PHE A 66 -3.71 -10.14 10.07
N GLN A 67 -3.24 -10.68 11.18
CA GLN A 67 -3.74 -10.35 12.51
C GLN A 67 -2.98 -9.12 13.04
N PHE A 68 -3.66 -7.98 13.07
CA PHE A 68 -3.12 -6.76 13.69
C PHE A 68 -3.33 -6.81 15.20
N LYS A 69 -2.25 -6.63 15.98
CA LYS A 69 -2.32 -6.44 17.43
C LYS A 69 -2.16 -4.96 17.73
N MET A 70 -3.19 -4.37 18.32
CA MET A 70 -3.11 -3.01 18.83
C MET A 70 -2.33 -3.05 20.14
N ILE A 71 -1.25 -2.27 20.22
CA ILE A 71 -0.49 -2.08 21.46
C ILE A 71 -1.17 -0.93 22.21
N THR A 72 -1.72 -1.22 23.38
CA THR A 72 -2.21 -0.20 24.31
C THR A 72 -1.04 0.18 25.22
N ASN A 73 -0.73 1.48 25.31
CA ASN A 73 0.23 1.99 26.29
C ASN A 73 -0.38 2.09 27.68
#